data_AF-A0A7J8FLK7-F1
#
_entry.id   AF-A0A7J8FLK7-F1
#
_cell.length_a   1.000
_cell.length_b   1.000
_cell.length_c   1.000
_cell.angle_alpha   90.00
_cell.angle_beta   90.00
_cell.angle_gamma   90.00
#
_symmetry.space_group_name_H-M   'P 1'
#
loop_
_entity.id
_entity.type
_entity.pdbx_description
1 polymer ?
#
loop_
_entity_poly.entity_id
_entity_poly.type
_entity_poly.pdbx_seq_one_letter_code
_entity_poly.pdbx_strand_id
1 'polypeptide(L)'
;MAIRSHCLTWTQYASMKEESVFRESMENPNWTEFIQRGRISITGAGFLNCILETFASTFLRQGAQKGIRIMEMLLKEQCGAPSAE
;
A
#
# COMPACT_ATOMS: atom_id res chain seq x y z
N MET A 1 13.05 6.37 2.23
CA MET A 1 12.46 6.52 0.89
C MET A 1 10.96 6.81 1.01
N ALA A 2 10.40 7.72 0.21
CA ALA A 2 8.96 7.99 0.19
C ALA A 2 8.41 7.78 -1.22
N ILE A 3 7.32 7.03 -1.35
CA ILE A 3 6.65 6.70 -2.61
C ILE A 3 5.22 7.22 -2.54
N ARG A 4 4.77 7.84 -3.63
CA ARG A 4 3.40 8.36 -3.77
C ARG A 4 2.77 7.84 -5.05
N SER A 5 1.64 7.17 -4.91
CA SER A 5 0.89 6.59 -6.02
C SER A 5 -0.52 7.18 -6.05
N HIS A 6 -1.03 7.46 -7.25
CA HIS A 6 -2.40 7.94 -7.42
C HIS A 6 -3.00 7.47 -8.75
N CYS A 7 -4.33 7.36 -8.79
CA CYS A 7 -5.05 7.05 -10.03
C CYS A 7 -4.94 8.20 -11.04
N LEU A 8 -4.62 7.87 -12.29
CA LEU A 8 -4.60 8.84 -13.40
C LEU A 8 -5.92 8.88 -14.18
N THR A 9 -6.67 7.78 -14.16
CA THR A 9 -7.94 7.62 -14.88
C THR A 9 -9.08 7.36 -13.91
N TRP A 10 -10.33 7.53 -14.38
CA TRP A 10 -11.57 7.30 -13.61
C TRP A 10 -11.72 8.12 -12.32
N THR A 11 -10.86 9.13 -12.13
CA THR A 11 -10.79 9.98 -10.92
C THR A 11 -12.07 10.77 -10.64
N GLN A 12 -12.90 10.98 -11.66
CA GLN A 12 -14.23 11.59 -11.55
C GLN A 12 -15.25 10.72 -10.80
N TYR A 13 -15.04 9.39 -10.78
CA TYR A 13 -15.91 8.43 -10.08
C TYR A 13 -15.28 7.94 -8.79
N ALA A 14 -14.02 7.54 -8.85
CA ALA A 14 -13.26 7.10 -7.69
C ALA A 14 -11.79 7.48 -7.87
N SER A 15 -11.20 8.03 -6.82
CA SER A 15 -9.76 8.31 -6.76
C SER A 15 -9.14 7.54 -5.61
N MET A 16 -7.99 6.93 -5.87
CA MET A 16 -7.15 6.34 -4.83
C MET A 16 -5.83 7.09 -4.81
N LYS A 17 -5.38 7.40 -3.59
CA LYS A 17 -4.07 7.98 -3.32
C LYS A 17 -3.40 7.13 -2.26
N GLU A 18 -2.12 6.84 -2.46
CA GLU A 18 -1.33 6.05 -1.55
C GLU A 18 0.00 6.75 -1.33
N GLU A 19 0.39 6.85 -0.06
CA GLU A 19 1.71 7.31 0.35
C GLU A 19 2.35 6.22 1.20
N SER A 20 3.53 5.76 0.79
CA SER A 20 4.31 4.80 1.56
C SER A 20 5.68 5.36 1.89
N VAL A 21 6.11 5.15 3.13
CA VAL A 21 7.37 5.64 3.67
C VAL A 21 8.14 4.47 4.25
N PHE A 22 9.35 4.30 3.74
CA PHE A 22 10.34 3.36 4.25
C PHE A 22 11.39 4.16 4.99
N ARG A 23 11.58 3.88 6.27
CA ARG A 23 12.58 4.54 7.11
C ARG A 23 13.27 3.53 8.01
N GLU A 24 14.46 3.84 8.47
CA GLU A 24 15.14 3.04 9.48
C GLU A 24 14.34 3.03 10.78
N SER A 25 14.31 1.89 11.46
CA SER A 25 13.59 1.79 12.74
C SER A 25 14.36 2.49 13.85
N MET A 26 13.64 3.24 14.67
CA MET A 26 14.21 3.88 15.85
C MET A 26 14.50 2.88 16.98
N GLU A 27 13.86 1.70 16.93
CA GLU A 27 13.98 0.65 17.97
C GLU A 27 15.11 -0.34 17.65
N ASN A 28 15.34 -0.64 16.37
CA ASN A 28 16.39 -1.55 15.93
C ASN A 28 17.02 -1.06 14.62
N PRO A 29 18.34 -0.74 14.60
CA PRO A 29 19.01 -0.24 13.40
C PRO A 29 19.05 -1.25 12.24
N ASN A 30 18.81 -2.54 12.50
CA ASN A 30 18.74 -3.57 11.46
C ASN A 30 17.35 -3.69 10.81
N TRP A 31 16.36 -2.94 11.29
CA TRP A 31 14.98 -3.00 10.78
C TRP A 31 14.63 -1.78 9.95
N THR A 32 13.82 -2.00 8.91
CA THR A 32 13.18 -0.94 8.14
C THR A 32 11.72 -0.87 8.52
N GLU A 33 11.28 0.28 9.02
CA GLU A 33 9.89 0.60 9.23
C GLU A 33 9.22 0.95 7.89
N PHE A 34 8.14 0.24 7.60
CA PHE A 34 7.26 0.51 6.47
C PHE A 34 5.93 1.08 6.95
N ILE A 35 5.62 2.30 6.51
CA ILE A 35 4.38 3.00 6.85
C ILE A 35 3.62 3.25 5.55
N GLN A 36 2.45 2.64 5.39
CA GLN A 36 1.60 2.80 4.21
C GLN A 36 0.28 3.48 4.58
N ARG A 37 -0.05 4.55 3.87
CA ARG A 37 -1.26 5.35 4.06
C ARG A 37 -2.02 5.41 2.74
N GLY A 38 -3.17 4.75 2.70
CA GLY A 38 -4.09 4.78 1.56
C GLY A 38 -5.30 5.66 1.85
N ARG A 39 -5.76 6.41 0.85
CA ARG A 39 -7.03 7.12 0.84
C ARG A 39 -7.79 6.78 -0.43
N ILE A 40 -9.00 6.26 -0.27
CA ILE A 40 -9.96 6.11 -1.36
C ILE A 40 -11.01 7.20 -1.20
N SER A 41 -11.37 7.86 -2.30
CA SER A 41 -12.45 8.84 -2.34
C SER A 41 -13.37 8.48 -3.50
N ILE A 42 -14.64 8.22 -3.18
CA ILE A 42 -15.65 7.79 -4.14
C ILE A 42 -16.67 8.92 -4.26
N THR A 43 -16.90 9.39 -5.48
CA THR A 43 -17.85 10.46 -5.79
C THR A 43 -19.11 9.85 -6.39
N GLY A 44 -20.30 10.27 -5.93
CA GLY A 44 -21.58 9.81 -6.49
C GLY A 44 -22.15 8.52 -5.90
N ALA A 45 -21.67 8.06 -4.75
CA ALA A 45 -22.10 6.80 -4.12
C ALA A 45 -23.53 6.80 -3.53
N GLY A 46 -24.11 7.98 -3.25
CA GLY A 46 -25.48 8.10 -2.72
C GLY A 46 -25.80 7.14 -1.57
N PHE A 47 -26.88 6.38 -1.69
CA PHE A 47 -27.33 5.39 -0.69
C PHE A 47 -26.38 4.19 -0.50
N LEU A 48 -25.50 3.89 -1.47
CA LEU A 48 -24.58 2.75 -1.41
C LEU A 48 -23.27 3.06 -0.67
N ASN A 49 -23.15 4.26 -0.10
CA ASN A 49 -21.91 4.75 0.52
C ASN A 49 -21.35 3.78 1.58
N CYS A 50 -22.19 3.23 2.47
CA CYS A 50 -21.76 2.31 3.53
C CYS A 50 -21.20 0.98 2.99
N ILE A 51 -21.82 0.43 1.94
CA ILE A 51 -21.36 -0.82 1.30
C ILE A 51 -20.04 -0.57 0.58
N LEU A 52 -19.94 0.55 -0.14
CA LEU A 52 -18.73 0.94 -0.86
C LEU A 52 -17.58 1.26 0.09
N GLU A 53 -17.85 1.88 1.23
CA GLU A 53 -16.87 2.15 2.28
C GLU A 53 -16.33 0.84 2.88
N THR A 54 -17.23 -0.10 3.18
CA THR A 54 -16.84 -1.44 3.69
C THR A 54 -16.00 -2.20 2.66
N PHE A 55 -16.41 -2.16 1.39
CA PHE A 55 -15.67 -2.77 0.30
C PHE A 55 -14.28 -2.13 0.13
N ALA A 56 -14.20 -0.80 0.11
CA ALA A 56 -12.95 -0.05 -0.02
C ALA A 56 -11.99 -0.34 1.14
N SER A 57 -12.50 -0.40 2.37
CA SER A 57 -11.70 -0.76 3.55
C SER A 57 -11.15 -2.18 3.46
N THR A 58 -11.99 -3.13 3.04
CA THR A 58 -11.57 -4.52 2.85
C THR A 58 -10.53 -4.64 1.73
N PHE A 59 -10.75 -3.95 0.61
CA PHE A 59 -9.83 -3.90 -0.52
C PHE A 59 -8.46 -3.31 -0.14
N LEU A 60 -8.44 -2.19 0.60
CA LEU A 60 -7.18 -1.60 1.10
C LEU A 60 -6.47 -2.57 2.04
N ARG A 61 -7.20 -3.21 2.95
CA ARG A 61 -6.59 -4.14 3.92
C ARG A 61 -6.02 -5.38 3.24
N GLN A 62 -6.78 -6.01 2.33
CA GLN A 62 -6.30 -7.17 1.58
C GLN A 62 -5.20 -6.79 0.60
N GLY A 63 -5.31 -5.64 -0.06
CA GLY A 63 -4.31 -5.10 -0.97
C GLY A 63 -2.98 -4.82 -0.26
N ALA A 64 -3.04 -4.17 0.90
CA ALA A 64 -1.86 -3.92 1.74
C ALA A 64 -1.21 -5.24 2.20
N GLN A 65 -1.99 -6.20 2.70
CA GLN A 65 -1.46 -7.52 3.10
C GLN A 65 -0.82 -8.26 1.93
N LYS A 66 -1.44 -8.22 0.74
CA LYS A 66 -0.88 -8.83 -0.47
C LYS A 66 0.42 -8.13 -0.90
N GLY A 67 0.46 -6.80 -0.82
CA GLY A 67 1.65 -6.00 -1.10
C GLY A 67 2.82 -6.34 -0.18
N ILE A 68 2.56 -6.42 1.13
CA ILE A 68 3.55 -6.85 2.13
C ILE A 68 4.05 -8.26 1.80
N ARG A 69 3.16 -9.21 1.52
CA ARG A 69 3.56 -10.59 1.21
C ARG A 69 4.42 -10.71 -0.05
N ILE A 70 4.12 -9.92 -1.09
CA ILE A 70 4.96 -9.86 -2.31
C ILE A 70 6.32 -9.26 -1.96
N MET A 71 6.33 -8.17 -1.19
CA MET A 71 7.57 -7.54 -0.75
C MET A 71 8.45 -8.50 0.06
N GLU A 72 7.86 -9.24 1.01
CA GLU A 72 8.56 -10.28 1.77
C GLU A 72 9.13 -11.39 0.87
N MET A 73 8.36 -11.81 -0.15
CA MET A 73 8.83 -12.81 -1.11
C MET A 73 10.03 -12.30 -1.91
N LEU A 74 9.95 -11.08 -2.44
CA LEU A 74 11.05 -10.44 -3.18
C LEU A 74 12.29 -10.26 -2.29
N LEU A 75 12.12 -9.85 -1.04
CA LEU A 75 13.23 -9.73 -0.09
C LEU A 75 13.89 -11.09 0.19
N LYS A 76 13.11 -12.17 0.33
CA LYS A 76 13.66 -13.53 0.50
C LYS A 76 14.44 -13.99 -0.73
N GLU A 77 13.93 -13.73 -1.93
CA GLU A 77 14.64 -14.06 -3.17
C GLU A 77 15.95 -13.29 -3.29
N GLN A 78 15.95 -12.00 -2.96
CA GLN A 78 17.15 -11.15 -3.03
C GLN A 78 18.17 -11.46 -1.91
N CYS A 79 17.72 -11.84 -0.70
CA CYS A 79 18.62 -12.31 0.36
C CYS A 79 19.14 -13.73 0.13
N GLY A 80 18.43 -14.55 -0.64
CA GLY A 80 18.84 -15.91 -1.00
C GLY A 80 19.68 -16.01 -2.28
N ALA A 81 19.71 -14.95 -3.09
CA ALA A 81 20.64 -14.85 -4.21
C ALA A 81 22.06 -14.63 -3.64
N PRO A 82 23.07 -15.42 -4.06
CA PRO A 82 24.44 -15.04 -3.78
C PRO A 82 24.63 -13.64 -4.36
N SER A 83 25.10 -12.72 -3.54
CA SER A 83 25.59 -11.43 -4.01
C SER A 83 26.67 -11.75 -5.04
N ALA A 84 26.30 -11.68 -6.32
CA ALA A 84 27.23 -11.89 -7.42
C ALA A 84 28.10 -10.64 -7.48
N GLU A 85 29.19 -10.70 -6.71
CA GLU A 85 30.38 -9.90 -6.88
C GLU A 85 31.41 -10.71 -7.67
#